data_AF-A0A531N9D6-F1
#
_entry.id   AF-A0A531N9D6-F1
#
_cell.length_a   1.000
_cell.length_b   1.000
_cell.length_c   1.000
_cell.angle_alpha   90.00
_cell.angle_beta   90.00
_cell.angle_gamma   90.00
#
_symmetry.space_group_name_H-M   'P 1'
#
loop_
_entity.id
_entity.type
_entity.pdbx_description
1 polymer ?
#
loop_
_entity_poly.entity_id
_entity_poly.type
_entity_poly.pdbx_seq_one_letter_code
_entity_poly.pdbx_strand_id
1 'polypeptide(L)'
;TILWAAGVAASPAAEWLEAKADRAGRVLVEPDLSVPGSPEIFVIGDAALVLRPDGRPVPGVAPSAKQEGRHVAATVKARLAGDTSPRPFHYKHAGDLATIGKRAAAIDFGWIKLTGWLAWWLWGIAHIYFLIGFRNRLAVSLSWLWIYVTGQRSARLITQGDDDKT
;
A
#
# COMPACT_ATOMS: atom_id res chain seq x y z
N THR A 1 2.02 27.32 -0.44
CA THR A 1 2.05 26.08 0.37
C THR A 1 2.95 25.05 -0.31
N ILE A 2 3.95 24.55 0.42
CA ILE A 2 4.80 23.45 -0.06
C ILE A 2 4.21 22.15 0.50
N LEU A 3 3.90 21.21 -0.39
CA LEU A 3 3.40 19.88 -0.05
C LEU A 3 4.51 18.88 -0.34
N TRP A 4 5.03 18.23 0.70
CA TRP A 4 6.05 17.20 0.59
C TRP A 4 5.40 15.82 0.74
N ALA A 5 5.37 15.05 -0.34
CA ALA A 5 4.78 13.71 -0.40
C ALA A 5 5.77 12.64 -0.87
N ALA A 6 7.08 12.92 -0.82
CA ALA A 6 8.11 12.04 -1.37
C ALA A 6 9.08 11.55 -0.28
N GLY A 7 9.27 10.24 -0.18
CA GLY A 7 10.33 9.65 0.66
C GLY A 7 9.85 9.30 2.06
N VAL A 8 9.93 8.01 2.37
CA VAL A 8 9.76 7.47 3.72
C VAL A 8 11.15 7.07 4.19
N ALA A 9 11.60 7.60 5.33
CA ALA A 9 12.74 7.05 6.04
C ALA A 9 12.28 5.77 6.75
N ALA A 10 13.03 4.67 6.63
CA ALA A 10 12.67 3.44 7.31
C ALA A 10 12.80 3.59 8.84
N SER A 11 12.08 2.74 9.56
CA SER A 11 12.11 2.68 11.03
C SER A 11 13.52 2.32 11.54
N PRO A 12 13.93 2.77 12.75
CA PRO A 12 15.19 2.36 13.39
C PRO A 12 15.27 0.87 13.77
N ALA A 13 14.34 0.04 13.29
CA ALA A 13 14.24 -1.38 13.60
C ALA A 13 15.54 -2.15 13.32
N ALA A 14 16.31 -1.75 12.30
CA ALA A 14 17.60 -2.37 12.03
C ALA A 14 18.62 -2.14 13.15
N GLU A 15 18.63 -0.96 13.77
CA GLU A 15 19.51 -0.63 14.89
C GLU A 15 19.11 -1.42 16.14
N TRP A 16 17.81 -1.51 16.43
CA TRP A 16 17.30 -2.25 17.59
C TRP A 16 17.57 -3.76 17.52
N LEU A 17 17.57 -4.29 16.30
CA LEU A 17 17.77 -5.72 16.04
C LEU A 17 19.24 -6.06 15.73
N GLU A 18 20.14 -5.07 15.74
CA GLU A 18 21.54 -5.20 15.31
C GLU A 18 21.67 -5.90 13.94
N ALA A 19 20.68 -5.67 13.08
CA ALA A 19 20.54 -6.34 11.79
C ALA A 19 21.13 -5.48 10.66
N LYS A 20 21.57 -6.12 9.58
CA LYS A 20 22.04 -5.40 8.39
C LYS A 20 20.88 -4.58 7.80
N ALA A 21 21.15 -3.31 7.54
CA ALA A 21 20.21 -2.39 6.91
C ALA A 21 20.67 -1.95 5.51
N ASP A 22 19.75 -1.55 4.66
CA ASP A 22 20.06 -0.85 3.43
C ASP A 22 20.31 0.65 3.66
N ARG A 23 20.67 1.39 2.60
CA ARG A 23 20.90 2.84 2.68
C ARG A 23 19.67 3.65 3.13
N ALA A 24 18.47 3.09 3.00
CA ALA A 24 17.21 3.71 3.43
C ALA A 24 16.81 3.33 4.87
N GLY A 25 17.60 2.48 5.54
CA GLY A 25 17.36 2.00 6.91
C GLY A 25 16.49 0.73 7.01
N ARG A 26 16.17 0.08 5.88
CA ARG A 26 15.33 -1.12 5.86
C ARG A 26 16.14 -2.35 6.22
N VAL A 27 15.60 -3.21 7.08
CA VAL A 27 16.24 -4.46 7.51
C VAL A 27 16.34 -5.43 6.33
N LEU A 28 17.54 -5.94 6.07
CA LEU A 28 17.73 -7.06 5.14
C LEU A 28 17.18 -8.33 5.79
N VAL A 29 16.12 -8.89 5.21
CA VAL A 29 15.48 -10.11 5.70
C VAL A 29 15.80 -11.31 4.81
N GLU A 30 15.71 -12.50 5.40
CA GLU A 30 15.78 -13.78 4.69
C GLU A 30 14.53 -14.02 3.81
N PRO A 31 14.54 -15.01 2.90
CA PRO A 31 13.39 -15.31 2.05
C PRO A 31 12.07 -15.59 2.80
N ASP A 32 12.13 -16.02 4.06
CA ASP A 32 10.96 -16.25 4.94
C ASP A 32 10.57 -15.02 5.79
N LEU A 33 11.18 -13.86 5.51
CA LEU A 33 11.00 -12.58 6.22
C LEU A 33 11.61 -12.54 7.63
N SER A 34 12.44 -13.52 7.99
CA SER A 34 13.17 -13.51 9.26
C SER A 34 14.44 -12.66 9.21
N VAL A 35 14.92 -12.23 10.38
CA VAL A 35 16.22 -11.54 10.51
C VAL A 35 17.35 -12.55 10.38
N PRO A 36 18.37 -12.30 9.54
CA PRO A 36 19.54 -13.17 9.44
C PRO A 36 20.19 -13.40 10.82
N GLY A 37 20.27 -14.66 11.25
CA GLY A 37 20.81 -15.04 12.55
C GLY A 37 19.80 -15.10 13.71
N SER A 38 18.58 -14.59 13.52
CA SER A 38 17.51 -14.60 14.53
C SER A 38 16.20 -15.08 13.90
N PRO A 39 16.03 -16.40 13.67
CA PRO A 39 14.88 -16.95 12.96
C PRO A 39 13.55 -16.67 13.67
N GLU A 40 13.54 -16.42 14.98
CA GLU A 40 12.37 -16.05 15.78
C GLU A 40 11.88 -14.62 15.56
N ILE A 41 12.67 -13.76 14.92
CA ILE A 41 12.34 -12.36 14.66
C ILE A 41 11.98 -12.18 13.19
N PHE A 42 10.82 -11.57 12.94
CA PHE A 42 10.35 -11.24 11.60
C PHE A 42 10.23 -9.73 11.42
N VAL A 43 10.60 -9.23 10.24
CA VAL A 43 10.41 -7.82 9.87
C VAL A 43 9.60 -7.74 8.58
N ILE A 44 8.57 -6.90 8.57
CA ILE A 44 7.62 -6.77 7.46
C ILE A 44 7.27 -5.30 7.19
N GLY A 45 6.65 -5.05 6.05
CA GLY A 45 6.20 -3.74 5.59
C GLY A 45 7.36 -2.85 5.18
N ASP A 46 7.17 -1.54 5.34
CA ASP A 46 8.14 -0.53 4.89
C ASP A 46 9.47 -0.55 5.67
N ALA A 47 9.54 -1.30 6.79
CA ALA A 47 10.77 -1.52 7.56
C ALA A 47 11.62 -2.68 7.00
N ALA A 48 11.07 -3.54 6.14
CA ALA A 48 11.77 -4.68 5.57
C ALA A 48 12.25 -4.40 4.14
N LEU A 49 13.44 -4.88 3.82
CA LEU A 49 13.92 -5.00 2.45
C LEU A 49 13.69 -6.44 1.97
N VAL A 50 12.56 -6.65 1.30
CA VAL A 50 12.23 -7.94 0.69
C VAL A 50 12.63 -7.93 -0.78
N LEU A 51 13.44 -8.90 -1.20
CA LEU A 51 13.85 -9.06 -2.59
C LEU A 51 12.94 -10.08 -3.31
N ARG A 52 12.46 -9.72 -4.50
CA ARG A 52 11.78 -10.65 -5.40
C ARG A 52 12.80 -11.60 -6.06
N PRO A 53 12.36 -12.73 -6.65
CA PRO A 53 13.24 -13.65 -7.37
C PRO A 53 14.04 -13.01 -8.52
N ASP A 54 13.56 -11.90 -9.07
CA ASP A 54 14.24 -11.11 -10.12
C ASP A 54 15.28 -10.12 -9.56
N GLY A 55 15.56 -10.17 -8.25
CA GLY A 55 16.49 -9.29 -7.55
C GLY A 55 15.95 -7.88 -7.26
N ARG A 56 14.70 -7.56 -7.64
CA ARG A 56 14.12 -6.25 -7.41
C ARG A 56 13.42 -6.19 -6.05
N PRO A 57 13.52 -5.08 -5.30
CA PRO A 57 12.80 -4.96 -4.04
C PRO A 57 11.29 -5.00 -4.25
N VAL A 58 10.56 -5.61 -3.32
CA VAL A 58 9.10 -5.51 -3.23
C VAL A 58 8.73 -4.04 -2.99
N PRO A 59 7.71 -3.48 -3.69
CA PRO A 59 7.28 -2.13 -3.44
C PRO A 59 6.76 -1.95 -2.00
N GLY A 60 7.12 -0.85 -1.34
CA GLY A 60 6.58 -0.44 -0.05
C GLY A 60 5.16 0.10 -0.22
N VAL A 61 4.19 -0.80 -0.32
CA VAL A 61 2.78 -0.48 -0.56
C VAL A 61 1.88 -1.26 0.41
N ALA A 62 0.74 -0.70 0.79
CA ALA A 62 -0.15 -1.38 1.74
C ALA A 62 -0.53 -2.82 1.36
N PRO A 63 -0.71 -3.19 0.06
CA PRO A 63 -0.92 -4.58 -0.33
C PRO A 63 0.25 -5.53 -0.07
N SER A 64 1.51 -5.11 -0.18
CA SER A 64 2.67 -5.96 0.12
C SER A 64 2.76 -6.23 1.62
N ALA A 65 2.69 -5.18 2.46
CA ALA A 65 2.68 -5.32 3.92
C ALA A 65 1.56 -6.24 4.42
N LYS A 66 0.36 -6.19 3.80
CA LYS A 66 -0.76 -7.11 4.12
C LYS A 66 -0.50 -8.56 3.72
N GLN A 67 0.26 -8.80 2.64
CA GLN A 67 0.63 -10.15 2.23
C GLN A 67 1.71 -10.70 3.15
N GLU A 68 2.72 -9.89 3.47
CA GLU A 68 3.80 -10.24 4.38
C GLU A 68 3.26 -10.58 5.78
N GLY A 69 2.35 -9.75 6.33
CA GLY A 69 1.72 -10.03 7.61
C GLY A 69 0.94 -11.35 7.65
N ARG A 70 0.22 -11.69 6.56
CA ARG A 70 -0.47 -12.99 6.46
C ARG A 70 0.51 -14.15 6.39
N HIS A 71 1.61 -13.97 5.66
CA HIS A 71 2.66 -14.97 5.52
C HIS A 71 3.32 -15.26 6.87
N VAL A 72 3.78 -14.22 7.58
CA VAL A 72 4.39 -14.36 8.91
C VAL A 72 3.41 -15.01 9.90
N ALA A 73 2.14 -14.60 9.91
CA ALA A 73 1.14 -15.21 10.77
C ALA A 73 0.96 -16.72 10.50
N ALA A 74 0.95 -17.14 9.23
CA ALA A 74 0.89 -18.54 8.86
C ALA A 74 2.16 -19.31 9.26
N THR A 75 3.33 -18.71 9.06
CA THR A 75 4.63 -19.28 9.44
C THR A 75 4.74 -19.47 10.96
N VAL A 76 4.37 -18.48 11.75
CA VAL A 76 4.35 -18.58 13.23
C VAL A 76 3.38 -19.68 13.67
N LYS A 77 2.16 -19.73 13.11
CA LYS A 77 1.19 -20.77 13.43
C LYS A 77 1.71 -22.18 13.12
N ALA A 78 2.40 -22.35 12.01
CA ALA A 78 2.97 -23.64 11.63
C ALA A 78 4.14 -24.05 12.54
N ARG A 79 5.03 -23.09 12.89
CA ARG A 79 6.13 -23.34 13.83
C ARG A 79 5.60 -23.75 15.21
N LEU A 80 4.53 -23.12 15.69
CA LEU A 80 3.84 -23.52 16.92
C LEU A 80 3.24 -24.93 16.85
N ALA A 81 2.89 -25.41 15.65
CA ALA A 81 2.43 -26.78 15.41
C ALA A 81 3.59 -27.78 15.21
N GLY A 82 4.84 -27.36 15.38
CA GLY A 82 6.03 -28.19 15.20
C GLY A 82 6.53 -28.29 13.76
N ASP A 83 5.92 -27.57 12.82
CA ASP A 83 6.32 -27.55 11.42
C ASP A 83 7.30 -26.40 11.13
N THR A 84 8.58 -26.76 11.02
CA THR A 84 9.69 -25.86 10.72
C THR A 84 10.08 -25.85 9.24
N SER A 85 9.22 -26.35 8.35
CA SER A 85 9.50 -26.33 6.91
C SER A 85 9.76 -24.90 6.40
N PRO A 86 10.75 -24.73 5.50
CA PRO A 86 11.06 -23.43 4.93
C PRO A 86 9.90 -22.95 4.07
N ARG A 87 9.41 -21.73 4.36
CA ARG A 87 8.32 -21.09 3.64
C ARG A 87 8.79 -19.77 3.07
N PRO A 88 9.34 -19.74 1.84
CA PRO A 88 9.71 -18.48 1.22
C PRO A 88 8.48 -17.62 0.93
N PHE A 89 8.61 -16.32 1.17
CA PHE A 89 7.61 -15.34 0.81
C PHE A 89 7.67 -15.05 -0.69
N HIS A 90 6.52 -15.14 -1.33
CA HIS A 90 6.36 -14.78 -2.75
C HIS A 90 5.33 -13.69 -2.88
N TYR A 91 5.80 -12.49 -3.22
CA TYR A 91 4.91 -11.36 -3.44
C TYR A 91 4.08 -11.55 -4.71
N LYS A 92 2.75 -11.44 -4.57
CA LYS A 92 1.81 -11.45 -5.69
C LYS A 92 1.33 -10.03 -5.97
N HIS A 93 1.79 -9.45 -7.07
CA HIS A 93 1.30 -8.16 -7.55
C HIS A 93 -0.13 -8.28 -8.04
N ALA A 94 -1.06 -7.58 -7.38
CA ALA A 94 -2.49 -7.58 -7.76
C ALA A 94 -2.85 -6.49 -8.79
N GLY A 95 -1.89 -5.65 -9.17
CA GLY A 95 -2.07 -4.49 -10.05
C GLY A 95 -1.97 -3.16 -9.30
N ASP A 96 -1.57 -2.11 -10.02
CA ASP A 96 -1.39 -0.75 -9.52
C ASP A 96 -2.54 0.13 -10.03
N LEU A 97 -3.19 0.86 -9.13
CA LEU A 97 -4.22 1.85 -9.46
C LEU A 97 -3.74 3.23 -9.02
N ALA A 98 -3.61 4.15 -9.98
CA ALA A 98 -3.28 5.54 -9.72
C ALA A 98 -4.35 6.45 -10.33
N THR A 99 -4.94 7.33 -9.51
CA THR A 99 -5.86 8.37 -9.98
C THR A 99 -5.09 9.65 -10.25
N ILE A 100 -5.06 10.12 -11.50
CA ILE A 100 -4.26 11.29 -11.93
C ILE A 100 -5.10 12.59 -11.88
N GLY A 101 -6.40 12.52 -11.62
CA GLY A 101 -7.25 13.69 -11.39
C GLY A 101 -8.70 13.49 -11.85
N LYS A 102 -9.42 14.60 -12.08
CA LYS A 102 -10.80 14.57 -12.59
C LYS A 102 -10.85 13.76 -13.90
N ARG A 103 -11.57 12.64 -13.87
CA ARG A 103 -11.89 11.77 -15.03
C ARG A 103 -10.71 11.00 -15.64
N ALA A 104 -9.58 10.90 -14.93
CA ALA A 104 -8.42 10.15 -15.38
C ALA A 104 -7.90 9.23 -14.27
N ALA A 105 -8.11 7.93 -14.44
CA ALA A 105 -7.41 6.89 -13.70
C ALA A 105 -6.52 6.12 -14.67
N ALA A 106 -5.38 5.67 -14.18
CA ALA A 106 -4.56 4.66 -14.83
C ALA A 106 -4.64 3.41 -13.96
N ILE A 107 -5.08 2.31 -14.57
CA ILE A 107 -5.11 1.00 -13.93
C ILE A 107 -4.16 0.11 -14.72
N ASP A 108 -3.15 -0.40 -14.04
CA ASP A 108 -2.23 -1.38 -14.56
C ASP A 108 -2.44 -2.70 -13.81
N PHE A 109 -3.15 -3.65 -14.43
CA PHE A 109 -3.32 -4.99 -13.86
C PHE A 109 -2.13 -5.92 -14.19
N GLY A 110 -1.08 -5.42 -14.86
CA GLY A 110 0.06 -6.19 -15.35
C GLY A 110 -0.19 -6.85 -16.73
N TRP A 111 -1.40 -7.34 -16.99
CA TRP A 111 -1.82 -7.93 -18.27
C TRP A 111 -2.67 -6.97 -19.12
N ILE A 112 -3.33 -5.99 -18.50
CA ILE A 112 -4.11 -4.96 -19.17
C ILE A 112 -3.78 -3.61 -18.56
N LYS A 113 -3.49 -2.64 -19.44
CA LYS A 113 -3.34 -1.22 -19.10
C LYS A 113 -4.56 -0.47 -19.59
N LEU A 114 -5.32 0.10 -18.66
CA LEU A 114 -6.50 0.90 -18.93
C LEU A 114 -6.23 2.34 -18.50
N THR A 115 -6.39 3.28 -19.43
CA THR A 115 -6.20 4.71 -19.19
C THR A 115 -7.44 5.50 -19.63
N GLY A 116 -7.70 6.63 -18.97
CA GLY A 116 -8.76 7.56 -19.36
C GLY A 116 -10.12 7.31 -18.70
N TRP A 117 -11.20 7.63 -19.42
CA TRP A 117 -12.55 7.70 -18.84
C TRP A 117 -13.09 6.32 -18.42
N LEU A 118 -12.76 5.26 -19.15
CA LEU A 118 -13.15 3.88 -18.82
C LEU A 118 -12.47 3.39 -17.53
N ALA A 119 -11.19 3.70 -17.36
CA ALA A 119 -10.45 3.39 -16.14
C ALA A 119 -11.05 4.12 -14.93
N TRP A 120 -11.56 5.35 -15.11
CA TRP A 120 -12.23 6.09 -14.05
C TRP A 120 -13.57 5.45 -13.63
N TRP A 121 -14.36 4.94 -14.58
CA TRP A 121 -15.57 4.18 -14.27
C TRP A 121 -15.26 2.87 -13.55
N LEU A 122 -14.26 2.12 -14.04
CA LEU A 122 -13.81 0.88 -13.39
C LEU A 122 -13.28 1.13 -11.98
N TRP A 123 -12.50 2.19 -11.78
CA TRP A 123 -12.05 2.61 -10.45
C TRP A 123 -13.23 2.96 -9.55
N GLY A 124 -14.21 3.74 -10.04
CA GLY A 124 -15.40 4.10 -9.28
C GLY A 124 -16.21 2.87 -8.86
N ILE A 125 -16.43 1.93 -9.78
CA ILE A 125 -17.13 0.67 -9.51
C ILE A 125 -16.35 -0.18 -8.51
N ALA A 126 -15.04 -0.36 -8.70
CA ALA A 126 -14.19 -1.13 -7.78
C ALA A 126 -14.14 -0.50 -6.38
N HIS A 127 -14.05 0.83 -6.30
CA HIS A 127 -14.04 1.58 -5.04
C HIS A 127 -15.36 1.41 -4.28
N ILE A 128 -16.50 1.50 -4.97
CA ILE A 128 -17.83 1.26 -4.38
C ILE A 128 -17.99 -0.21 -3.96
N TYR A 129 -17.46 -1.14 -4.74
CA TYR A 129 -17.53 -2.58 -4.44
C TYR A 129 -16.69 -2.96 -3.21
N PHE A 130 -15.48 -2.41 -3.09
CA PHE A 130 -14.59 -2.63 -1.94
C PHE A 130 -15.09 -1.93 -0.67
N LEU A 131 -16.01 -0.96 -0.76
CA LEU A 131 -16.72 -0.44 0.41
C LEU A 131 -17.70 -1.49 0.94
N ILE A 132 -17.34 -2.06 2.09
CA ILE A 132 -18.15 -2.99 2.89
C ILE A 132 -19.38 -2.25 3.42
N GLY A 133 -20.58 -2.67 2.98
CA GLY A 133 -21.87 -2.19 3.49
C GLY A 133 -22.87 -1.80 2.40
N PHE A 134 -23.84 -2.68 2.11
CA PHE A 134 -24.82 -2.51 1.02
C PHE A 134 -25.67 -1.22 1.12
N ARG A 135 -25.89 -0.70 2.34
CA ARG A 135 -26.72 0.51 2.59
C ARG A 135 -26.03 1.84 2.29
N ASN A 136 -24.70 1.92 2.37
CA ASN A 136 -23.96 3.15 2.03
C ASN A 136 -23.66 3.28 0.52
N ARG A 137 -23.78 2.19 -0.24
CA ARG A 137 -23.46 2.16 -1.69
C ARG A 137 -24.42 3.00 -2.51
N LEU A 138 -25.72 2.98 -2.19
CA LEU A 138 -26.73 3.75 -2.91
C LEU A 138 -26.62 5.24 -2.63
N ALA A 139 -26.37 5.64 -1.38
CA ALA A 139 -26.20 7.04 -1.00
C ALA A 139 -24.98 7.68 -1.67
N VAL A 140 -23.84 6.96 -1.72
CA VAL A 140 -22.64 7.43 -2.44
C VAL A 140 -22.89 7.52 -3.93
N SER A 141 -23.57 6.52 -4.53
CA SER A 141 -23.92 6.54 -5.96
C SER A 141 -24.86 7.69 -6.32
N LEU A 142 -25.87 7.97 -5.48
CA LEU A 142 -26.79 9.11 -5.64
C LEU A 142 -26.09 10.45 -5.40
N SER A 143 -25.19 10.55 -4.41
CA SER A 143 -24.39 11.75 -4.19
C SER A 143 -23.47 12.04 -5.38
N TRP A 144 -22.89 11.01 -5.99
CA TRP A 144 -22.11 11.13 -7.21
C TRP A 144 -22.94 11.54 -8.42
N LEU A 145 -24.13 10.96 -8.58
CA LEU A 145 -25.10 11.36 -9.59
C LEU A 145 -25.54 12.81 -9.37
N TRP A 146 -25.76 13.22 -8.12
CA TRP A 146 -26.10 14.59 -7.74
C TRP A 146 -24.97 15.56 -8.05
N ILE A 147 -23.71 15.22 -7.74
CA ILE A 147 -22.54 16.04 -8.09
C ILE A 147 -22.37 16.15 -9.62
N TYR A 148 -22.64 15.07 -10.34
CA TYR A 148 -22.60 15.04 -11.81
C TYR A 148 -23.71 15.90 -12.44
N VAL A 149 -24.92 15.86 -11.87
CA VAL A 149 -26.10 16.61 -12.37
C VAL A 149 -26.07 18.08 -11.93
N THR A 150 -25.63 18.39 -10.70
CA THR A 150 -25.67 19.75 -10.16
C THR A 150 -24.40 20.55 -10.38
N GLY A 151 -23.30 19.92 -10.80
CA GLY A 151 -22.03 20.60 -11.04
C GLY A 151 -21.45 21.33 -9.81
N GLN A 152 -22.00 21.09 -8.60
CA GLN A 152 -21.63 21.84 -7.42
C GLN A 152 -20.23 21.41 -6.95
N ARG A 153 -19.29 22.31 -7.19
CA ARG A 153 -17.96 22.33 -6.62
C ARG A 153 -18.07 22.40 -5.09
N SER A 154 -17.76 21.33 -4.39
CA SER A 154 -17.16 21.47 -3.06
C SER A 154 -15.68 21.80 -3.25
N ALA A 155 -15.40 22.94 -3.88
CA ALA A 155 -14.08 23.57 -3.77
C ALA A 155 -14.01 24.12 -2.35
N ARG A 156 -13.60 23.28 -1.41
CA ARG A 156 -13.22 23.73 -0.07
C ARG A 156 -11.87 24.44 -0.25
N LEU A 157 -11.94 25.73 -0.57
CA LEU A 157 -10.79 26.62 -0.53
C LEU A 157 -10.39 26.71 0.94
N ILE A 158 -9.27 26.08 1.31
CA ILE A 158 -8.62 26.37 2.59
C ILE A 158 -7.78 27.62 2.31
N THR A 159 -8.38 28.79 2.50
CA THR A 159 -7.60 30.03 2.64
C THR A 159 -6.94 29.96 4.01
N GLN A 160 -5.64 29.65 4.02
CA GLN A 160 -4.82 29.92 5.18
C GLN A 160 -4.78 31.45 5.30
N GLY A 161 -5.36 31.99 6.37
CA GLY A 161 -5.19 33.39 6.71
C GLY A 161 -3.71 33.61 6.96
N ASP A 162 -3.09 34.48 6.17
CA ASP A 162 -1.86 35.13 6.55
C ASP A 162 -2.21 36.06 7.73
N ASP A 163 -2.01 35.57 8.96
CA ASP A 163 -1.83 36.48 10.08
C ASP A 163 -0.41 37.02 9.98
N ASP A 164 -0.38 38.21 9.38
CA ASP A 164 0.75 39.08 9.18
C ASP A 164 1.41 39.44 10.52
N LYS A 165 2.71 39.67 10.43
CA LYS A 165 3.59 40.06 11.52
C LYS A 165 3.14 41.39 12.14
N THR A 166 3.10 41.43 13.47
CA THR A 166 3.66 42.54 14.28
C THR A 166 4.10 42.00 15.63
#